data_AF-A0A9C7Q1I2-F1
#
_entry.id   AF-A0A9C7Q1I2-F1
#
_cell.length_a   1.000
_cell.length_b   1.000
_cell.length_c   1.000
_cell.angle_alpha   90.00
_cell.angle_beta   90.00
_cell.angle_gamma   90.00
#
_symmetry.space_group_name_H-M   'P 1'
#
loop_
_entity.id
_entity.type
_entity.pdbx_description
1 polymer ?
#
loop_
_entity_poly.entity_id
_entity_poly.type
_entity_poly.pdbx_seq_one_letter_code
_entity_poly.pdbx_strand_id
1 'polypeptide(L)'
;MPSRDQKPRDVVSKQELFQSWFATNESKRWCEKFMLVVTPLSIASLILGLVGSKGYQYCGKNEYLMFSFLMAAPCFVLPLFFSGSEDKKRPFHQRFWIKANLWNLVFGYIGNYFWTHYFYQLLGAHYTFESYRWNQVPIPCYLATHAYFCFYHTFATIILRRVVNGTKGLPTLVRNLVKWLFILSLAYATAVAETVTIAWFPYYSFDNWEKMVYFGSVFYALYFVVSFPMYYRIDEDPEHEWNLTAVVLDSFAAAMIVTLLLDLWRIFVGSLNGLQFQGIPFIV
;
A
#
# COMPACT_ATOMS: atom_id res chain seq x y z
N MET A 1 -51.28 11.79 -31.93
CA MET A 1 -50.71 11.56 -30.59
C MET A 1 -49.55 10.59 -30.72
N PRO A 2 -48.28 11.01 -30.54
CA PRO A 2 -47.17 10.06 -30.51
C PRO A 2 -47.15 9.33 -29.16
N SER A 3 -47.08 8.00 -29.18
CA SER A 3 -46.98 7.16 -28.00
C SER A 3 -45.66 7.41 -27.28
N ARG A 4 -45.75 7.92 -26.04
CA ARG A 4 -44.64 7.97 -25.09
C ARG A 4 -44.43 6.58 -24.49
N ASP A 5 -43.84 5.67 -25.25
CA ASP A 5 -43.16 4.50 -24.68
C ASP A 5 -41.69 4.83 -24.46
N GLN A 6 -41.41 5.74 -23.53
CA GLN A 6 -40.09 5.82 -22.92
C GLN A 6 -40.04 4.76 -21.83
N LYS A 7 -39.40 3.62 -22.11
CA LYS A 7 -39.00 2.65 -21.08
C LYS A 7 -38.31 3.41 -19.94
N PRO A 8 -38.69 3.18 -18.67
CA PRO A 8 -37.97 3.76 -17.54
C PRO A 8 -36.50 3.30 -17.60
N ARG A 9 -35.56 4.23 -17.38
CA ARG A 9 -34.13 3.91 -17.24
C ARG A 9 -34.00 2.81 -16.19
N ASP A 10 -33.33 1.71 -16.55
CA ASP A 10 -33.06 0.59 -15.66
C ASP A 10 -32.50 1.11 -14.34
N VAL A 11 -33.26 0.92 -13.26
CA VAL A 11 -32.81 1.26 -11.91
C VAL A 11 -31.76 0.21 -11.55
N VAL A 12 -30.49 0.54 -11.80
CA VAL A 12 -29.36 -0.31 -11.43
C VAL A 12 -29.49 -0.64 -9.94
N SER A 13 -29.56 -1.93 -9.62
CA SER A 13 -29.75 -2.37 -8.24
C SER A 13 -28.53 -1.96 -7.38
N LYS A 14 -28.74 -1.77 -6.07
CA LYS A 14 -27.63 -1.49 -5.14
C LYS A 14 -26.53 -2.56 -5.22
N GLN A 15 -26.91 -3.80 -5.53
CA GLN A 15 -26.01 -4.93 -5.66
C GLN A 15 -25.16 -4.85 -6.92
N GLU A 16 -25.72 -4.47 -8.06
CA GLU A 16 -24.97 -4.22 -9.31
C GLU A 16 -24.04 -3.01 -9.17
N LEU A 17 -24.52 -1.94 -8.53
CA LEU A 17 -23.68 -0.79 -8.19
C LEU A 17 -22.50 -1.20 -7.32
N PHE A 18 -22.72 -2.00 -6.27
CA PHE A 18 -21.65 -2.49 -5.40
C PHE A 18 -20.67 -3.41 -6.13
N GLN A 19 -21.16 -4.31 -6.99
CA GLN A 19 -20.27 -5.18 -7.78
C GLN A 19 -19.41 -4.41 -8.78
N SER A 20 -19.88 -3.26 -9.27
CA SER A 20 -19.12 -2.41 -10.20
C SER A 20 -17.84 -1.78 -9.62
N TRP A 21 -17.66 -1.82 -8.29
CA TRP A 21 -16.44 -1.33 -7.62
C TRP A 21 -15.27 -2.31 -7.70
N PHE A 22 -15.58 -3.61 -7.73
CA PHE A 22 -14.57 -4.66 -7.66
C PHE A 22 -14.15 -5.15 -9.04
N ALA A 23 -13.04 -5.88 -9.08
CA ALA A 23 -12.52 -6.43 -10.33
C ALA A 23 -13.53 -7.35 -11.03
N THR A 24 -13.46 -7.40 -12.36
CA THR A 24 -14.20 -8.38 -13.17
C THR A 24 -13.63 -9.78 -12.98
N ASN A 25 -12.30 -9.89 -12.90
CA ASN A 25 -11.59 -11.12 -12.54
C ASN A 25 -12.03 -11.61 -11.16
N GLU A 26 -12.57 -12.82 -11.09
CA GLU A 26 -13.23 -13.34 -9.89
C GLU A 26 -12.25 -13.59 -8.74
N SER A 27 -11.03 -14.03 -9.04
CA SER A 27 -9.94 -14.24 -8.08
C SER A 27 -9.51 -12.91 -7.46
N LYS A 28 -9.27 -11.90 -8.31
CA LYS A 28 -8.94 -10.53 -7.88
C LYS A 28 -10.05 -9.93 -7.04
N ARG A 29 -11.31 -10.04 -7.50
CA ARG A 29 -12.51 -9.55 -6.79
C ARG A 29 -12.65 -10.16 -5.39
N TRP A 30 -12.44 -11.48 -5.27
CA TRP A 30 -12.50 -12.14 -3.98
C TRP A 30 -11.41 -11.60 -3.04
N CYS A 31 -10.17 -11.51 -3.54
CA CYS A 31 -9.04 -10.99 -2.76
C CYS A 31 -9.25 -9.52 -2.34
N GLU A 32 -9.80 -8.68 -3.20
CA GLU A 32 -10.10 -7.28 -2.90
C GLU A 32 -11.07 -7.16 -1.72
N LYS A 33 -12.17 -7.92 -1.74
CA LYS A 33 -13.13 -7.96 -0.64
C LYS A 33 -12.51 -8.50 0.64
N PHE A 34 -11.72 -9.57 0.51
CA PHE A 34 -11.03 -10.19 1.63
C PHE A 34 -10.05 -9.20 2.30
N MET A 35 -9.16 -8.58 1.53
CA MET A 35 -8.16 -7.64 2.06
C MET A 35 -8.83 -6.39 2.63
N LEU A 36 -9.88 -5.84 1.99
CA LEU A 36 -10.63 -4.71 2.53
C LEU A 36 -11.27 -4.94 3.91
N VAL A 37 -11.44 -6.20 4.33
CA VAL A 37 -11.95 -6.51 5.67
C VAL A 37 -10.80 -6.89 6.60
N VAL A 38 -9.93 -7.80 6.16
CA VAL A 38 -8.90 -8.38 7.02
C VAL A 38 -7.81 -7.37 7.34
N THR A 39 -7.32 -6.60 6.38
CA THR A 39 -6.18 -5.71 6.64
C THR A 39 -6.56 -4.50 7.50
N PRO A 40 -7.75 -3.87 7.40
CA PRO A 40 -8.16 -2.88 8.39
C PRO A 40 -8.30 -3.44 9.80
N LEU A 41 -8.76 -4.69 9.96
CA LEU A 41 -8.82 -5.32 11.28
C LEU A 41 -7.40 -5.56 11.85
N SER A 42 -6.46 -6.03 11.02
CA SER A 42 -5.05 -6.14 11.41
C SER A 42 -4.46 -4.79 11.81
N ILE A 43 -4.70 -3.73 11.02
CA ILE A 43 -4.21 -2.37 11.32
C ILE A 43 -4.87 -1.80 12.58
N ALA A 44 -6.19 -1.99 12.74
CA ALA A 44 -6.92 -1.56 13.93
C ALA A 44 -6.40 -2.26 15.19
N SER A 45 -5.96 -3.52 15.09
CA SER A 45 -5.31 -4.20 16.22
C SER A 45 -4.05 -3.45 16.68
N LEU A 46 -3.22 -2.93 15.78
CA LEU A 46 -2.06 -2.11 16.13
C LEU A 46 -2.48 -0.78 16.76
N ILE A 47 -3.35 -0.04 16.06
CA ILE A 47 -3.72 1.33 16.45
C ILE A 47 -4.49 1.33 17.77
N LEU A 48 -5.48 0.46 17.93
CA LEU A 48 -6.32 0.41 19.14
C LEU A 48 -5.74 -0.52 20.19
N GLY A 49 -5.29 -1.70 19.77
CA GLY A 49 -4.87 -2.78 20.67
C GLY A 49 -3.47 -2.61 21.24
N LEU A 50 -2.51 -2.05 20.49
CA LEU A 50 -1.15 -1.81 20.99
C LEU A 50 -0.92 -0.35 21.39
N VAL A 51 -1.23 0.59 20.48
CA VAL A 51 -0.98 2.03 20.70
C VAL A 51 -2.04 2.63 21.63
N GLY A 52 -3.32 2.48 21.29
CA GLY A 52 -4.44 3.06 22.05
C GLY A 52 -4.58 2.51 23.47
N SER A 53 -4.28 1.23 23.67
CA SER A 53 -4.29 0.59 25.00
C SER A 53 -3.04 0.89 25.85
N LYS A 54 -2.01 1.52 25.25
CA LYS A 54 -0.65 1.63 25.80
C LYS A 54 0.04 0.28 26.04
N GLY A 55 -0.41 -0.79 25.38
CA GLY A 55 0.19 -2.13 25.46
C GLY A 55 1.68 -2.14 25.11
N TYR A 56 2.15 -1.22 24.26
CA TYR A 56 3.57 -1.05 23.92
C TYR A 56 4.51 -0.91 25.12
N GLN A 57 4.02 -0.39 26.27
CA GLN A 57 4.84 -0.23 27.48
C GLN A 57 5.28 -1.57 28.09
N TYR A 58 4.58 -2.66 27.75
CA TYR A 58 4.83 -4.00 28.26
C TYR A 58 5.48 -4.91 27.23
N CYS A 59 5.78 -4.40 26.03
CA CYS A 59 6.37 -5.17 24.94
C CYS A 59 7.89 -5.06 24.93
N GLY A 60 8.57 -6.20 24.89
CA GLY A 60 9.96 -6.32 24.50
C GLY A 60 10.09 -6.79 23.05
N LYS A 61 11.30 -7.20 22.68
CA LYS A 61 11.65 -7.60 21.29
C LYS A 61 10.73 -8.70 20.73
N ASN A 62 10.38 -9.68 21.56
CA ASN A 62 9.60 -10.85 21.14
C ASN A 62 8.12 -10.48 20.97
N GLU A 63 7.60 -9.65 21.87
CA GLU A 63 6.20 -9.22 21.85
C GLU A 63 5.92 -8.34 20.63
N TYR A 64 6.81 -7.41 20.29
CA TYR A 64 6.69 -6.62 19.06
C TYR A 64 6.76 -7.49 17.81
N LEU A 65 7.69 -8.46 17.76
CA LEU A 65 7.80 -9.38 16.63
C LEU A 65 6.54 -10.24 16.48
N MET A 66 6.04 -10.81 17.57
CA MET A 66 4.81 -11.60 17.59
C MET A 66 3.61 -10.76 17.15
N PHE A 67 3.51 -9.54 17.66
CA PHE A 67 2.42 -8.63 17.33
C PHE A 67 2.37 -8.34 15.82
N SER A 68 3.50 -7.91 15.24
CA SER A 68 3.56 -7.63 13.80
C SER A 68 3.43 -8.90 12.95
N PHE A 69 3.88 -10.06 13.44
CA PHE A 69 3.60 -11.34 12.79
C PHE A 69 2.10 -11.63 12.74
N LEU A 70 1.38 -11.45 13.85
CA LEU A 70 -0.08 -11.64 13.92
C LEU A 70 -0.83 -10.61 13.07
N MET A 71 -0.27 -9.44 12.79
CA MET A 71 -0.84 -8.49 11.83
C MET A 71 -0.72 -8.98 10.39
N ALA A 72 0.44 -9.54 10.02
CA ALA A 72 0.74 -9.96 8.65
C ALA A 72 0.14 -11.33 8.30
N ALA A 73 0.17 -12.28 9.26
CA ALA A 73 -0.25 -13.67 9.05
C ALA A 73 -1.66 -13.83 8.48
N PRO A 74 -2.68 -13.03 8.87
CA PRO A 74 -4.01 -13.09 8.28
C PRO A 74 -4.03 -12.93 6.74
N CYS A 75 -3.09 -12.17 6.16
CA CYS A 75 -2.99 -11.97 4.71
C CYS A 75 -2.60 -13.24 3.95
N PHE A 76 -2.00 -14.22 4.64
CA PHE A 76 -1.51 -15.48 4.06
C PHE A 76 -2.30 -16.69 4.54
N VAL A 77 -2.60 -16.76 5.84
CA VAL A 77 -3.17 -17.93 6.51
C VAL A 77 -4.67 -18.04 6.25
N LEU A 78 -5.43 -16.95 6.43
CA LEU A 78 -6.88 -17.00 6.27
C LEU A 78 -7.33 -17.33 4.83
N PRO A 79 -6.68 -16.85 3.76
CA PRO A 79 -7.01 -17.27 2.39
C PRO A 79 -6.89 -18.77 2.12
N LEU A 80 -6.06 -19.49 2.88
CA LEU A 80 -5.96 -20.95 2.76
C LEU A 80 -7.27 -21.64 3.14
N PHE A 81 -8.00 -21.10 4.12
CA PHE A 81 -9.23 -21.67 4.66
C PHE A 81 -10.50 -21.06 4.03
N PHE A 82 -10.48 -19.77 3.72
CA PHE A 82 -11.65 -19.00 3.28
C PHE A 82 -11.67 -18.64 1.78
N SER A 83 -10.79 -19.27 0.98
CA SER A 83 -10.71 -19.04 -0.47
C SER A 83 -12.06 -19.13 -1.18
N GLY A 84 -12.30 -18.22 -2.13
CA GLY A 84 -13.50 -18.21 -2.96
C GLY A 84 -13.63 -19.49 -3.80
N SER A 85 -14.85 -19.80 -4.24
CA SER A 85 -15.14 -21.00 -5.05
C SER A 85 -14.24 -21.11 -6.29
N GLU A 86 -13.91 -19.98 -6.91
CA GLU A 86 -13.06 -19.92 -8.10
C GLU A 86 -11.57 -20.10 -7.78
N ASP A 87 -11.10 -19.55 -6.67
CA ASP A 87 -9.72 -19.77 -6.23
C ASP A 87 -9.48 -21.22 -5.86
N LYS A 88 -10.48 -21.92 -5.30
CA LYS A 88 -10.39 -23.34 -4.97
C LYS A 88 -10.14 -24.22 -6.20
N LYS A 89 -10.62 -23.82 -7.37
CA LYS A 89 -10.40 -24.53 -8.65
C LYS A 89 -9.03 -24.23 -9.27
N ARG A 90 -8.34 -23.18 -8.81
CA ARG A 90 -7.07 -22.71 -9.38
C ARG A 90 -5.88 -23.22 -8.56
N PRO A 91 -4.76 -23.56 -9.23
CA PRO A 91 -3.49 -23.77 -8.54
C PRO A 91 -3.01 -22.47 -7.87
N PHE A 92 -2.24 -22.57 -6.78
CA PHE A 92 -1.83 -21.42 -5.96
C PHE A 92 -1.20 -20.28 -6.77
N HIS A 93 -0.31 -20.59 -7.71
CA HIS A 93 0.40 -19.58 -8.52
C HIS A 93 -0.53 -18.75 -9.43
N GLN A 94 -1.77 -19.19 -9.67
CA GLN A 94 -2.78 -18.46 -10.44
C GLN A 94 -3.76 -17.67 -9.56
N ARG A 95 -3.74 -17.88 -8.23
CA ARG A 95 -4.64 -17.16 -7.30
C ARG A 95 -4.12 -15.74 -7.09
N PHE A 96 -5.00 -14.76 -7.24
CA PHE A 96 -4.62 -13.35 -7.13
C PHE A 96 -4.07 -13.01 -5.76
N TRP A 97 -4.59 -13.58 -4.67
CA TRP A 97 -4.08 -13.29 -3.33
C TRP A 97 -2.62 -13.70 -3.14
N ILE A 98 -2.13 -14.74 -3.84
CA ILE A 98 -0.71 -15.11 -3.86
C ILE A 98 0.10 -14.02 -4.57
N LYS A 99 -0.35 -13.59 -5.75
CA LYS A 99 0.29 -12.52 -6.54
C LYS A 99 0.33 -11.20 -5.76
N ALA A 100 -0.79 -10.80 -5.18
CA ALA A 100 -0.94 -9.62 -4.33
C ALA A 100 0.05 -9.60 -3.16
N ASN A 101 0.10 -10.69 -2.39
CA ASN A 101 1.03 -10.81 -1.28
C ASN A 101 2.49 -10.83 -1.78
N LEU A 102 2.80 -11.55 -2.86
CA LEU A 102 4.15 -11.61 -3.41
C LEU A 102 4.66 -10.23 -3.85
N TRP A 103 3.80 -9.46 -4.54
CA TRP A 103 4.13 -8.10 -4.96
C TRP A 103 4.44 -7.20 -3.75
N ASN A 104 3.53 -7.16 -2.78
CA ASN A 104 3.68 -6.35 -1.57
C ASN A 104 4.87 -6.79 -0.70
N LEU A 105 5.17 -8.09 -0.67
CA LEU A 105 6.31 -8.62 0.07
C LEU A 105 7.64 -8.15 -0.54
N VAL A 106 7.80 -8.22 -1.86
CA VAL A 106 9.02 -7.73 -2.54
C VAL A 106 9.14 -6.22 -2.39
N PHE A 107 8.08 -5.48 -2.70
CA PHE A 107 8.10 -4.01 -2.62
C PHE A 107 8.31 -3.52 -1.18
N GLY A 108 7.61 -4.13 -0.21
CA GLY A 108 7.74 -3.83 1.22
C GLY A 108 9.10 -4.21 1.79
N TYR A 109 9.70 -5.31 1.33
CA TYR A 109 11.07 -5.68 1.71
C TYR A 109 12.07 -4.62 1.24
N ILE A 110 12.02 -4.21 -0.03
CA ILE A 110 12.93 -3.19 -0.56
C ILE A 110 12.73 -1.85 0.17
N GLY A 111 11.46 -1.48 0.42
CA GLY A 111 11.16 -0.26 1.15
C GLY A 111 11.68 -0.22 2.57
N ASN A 112 11.56 -1.32 3.30
CA ASN A 112 12.14 -1.40 4.65
C ASN A 112 13.67 -1.53 4.60
N TYR A 113 14.23 -2.33 3.70
CA TYR A 113 15.67 -2.61 3.68
C TYR A 113 16.52 -1.44 3.18
N PHE A 114 16.09 -0.80 2.10
CA PHE A 114 16.85 0.27 1.43
C PHE A 114 16.29 1.65 1.75
N TRP A 115 14.98 1.84 1.66
CA TRP A 115 14.41 3.18 1.64
C TRP A 115 14.19 3.78 3.03
N THR A 116 13.99 2.96 4.06
CA THR A 116 13.93 3.43 5.45
C THR A 116 15.19 4.21 5.86
N HIS A 117 16.34 3.93 5.28
CA HIS A 117 17.55 4.73 5.52
C HIS A 117 17.45 6.15 5.00
N TYR A 118 16.68 6.41 3.94
CA TYR A 118 16.37 7.78 3.54
C TYR A 118 15.53 8.49 4.60
N PHE A 119 14.62 7.78 5.28
CA PHE A 119 13.84 8.36 6.38
C PHE A 119 14.75 8.71 7.55
N TYR A 120 15.72 7.86 7.87
CA TYR A 120 16.68 8.11 8.94
C TYR A 120 17.60 9.30 8.60
N GLN A 121 18.18 9.31 7.40
CA GLN A 121 19.21 10.28 7.02
C GLN A 121 18.66 11.62 6.51
N LEU A 122 17.55 11.60 5.76
CA LEU A 122 16.99 12.81 5.14
C LEU A 122 15.83 13.39 5.92
N LEU A 123 15.05 12.56 6.60
CA LEU A 123 13.84 13.01 7.29
C LEU A 123 13.99 13.06 8.82
N GLY A 124 15.09 12.55 9.37
CA GLY A 124 15.35 12.56 10.81
C GLY A 124 14.36 11.69 11.58
N ALA A 125 13.89 10.59 10.99
CA ALA A 125 12.97 9.66 11.63
C ALA A 125 13.74 8.54 12.35
N HIS A 126 13.28 8.12 13.52
CA HIS A 126 13.98 7.12 14.32
C HIS A 126 13.02 6.16 15.03
N TYR A 127 13.26 4.85 14.90
CA TYR A 127 12.63 3.84 15.76
C TYR A 127 13.48 3.57 16.99
N THR A 128 12.93 3.84 18.17
CA THR A 128 13.65 3.75 19.46
C THR A 128 13.25 2.55 20.31
N PHE A 129 12.24 1.77 19.90
CA PHE A 129 11.82 0.57 20.63
C PHE A 129 12.84 -0.56 20.48
N GLU A 130 12.86 -1.46 21.47
CA GLU A 130 13.67 -2.66 21.43
C GLU A 130 13.18 -3.62 20.34
N SER A 131 14.08 -4.04 19.46
CA SER A 131 13.74 -4.99 18.41
C SER A 131 14.96 -5.79 17.95
N TYR A 132 14.70 -6.97 17.39
CA TYR A 132 15.61 -7.55 16.40
C TYR A 132 15.64 -6.64 15.18
N ARG A 133 16.83 -6.36 14.66
CA ARG A 133 17.02 -5.41 13.56
C ARG A 133 17.71 -6.09 12.40
N TRP A 134 17.27 -5.73 11.20
CA TRP A 134 17.87 -6.15 9.95
C TRP A 134 18.21 -4.88 9.17
N ASN A 135 19.51 -4.68 8.93
CA ASN A 135 20.04 -3.42 8.39
C ASN A 135 19.57 -2.18 9.18
N GLN A 136 19.71 -2.22 10.51
CA GLN A 136 19.24 -1.21 11.48
C GLN A 136 17.73 -0.97 11.56
N VAL A 137 16.94 -1.57 10.67
CA VAL A 137 15.47 -1.46 10.67
C VAL A 137 14.86 -2.56 11.54
N PRO A 138 13.93 -2.24 12.46
CA PRO A 138 13.22 -3.25 13.25
C PRO A 138 12.49 -4.26 12.36
N ILE A 139 12.72 -5.56 12.57
CA ILE A 139 12.00 -6.64 11.87
C ILE A 139 10.46 -6.53 11.99
N PRO A 140 9.87 -6.12 13.13
CA PRO A 140 8.43 -5.88 13.25
C PRO A 140 7.89 -4.89 12.20
N CYS A 141 8.68 -3.90 11.77
CA CYS A 141 8.28 -2.95 10.73
C CYS A 141 8.06 -3.63 9.39
N TYR A 142 8.92 -4.57 8.98
CA TYR A 142 8.75 -5.33 7.72
C TYR A 142 7.41 -6.07 7.69
N LEU A 143 7.03 -6.70 8.81
CA LEU A 143 5.79 -7.45 8.95
C LEU A 143 4.57 -6.53 9.03
N ALA A 144 4.64 -5.46 9.81
CA ALA A 144 3.56 -4.48 9.90
C ALA A 144 3.31 -3.80 8.54
N THR A 145 4.38 -3.38 7.84
CA THR A 145 4.32 -2.82 6.49
C THR A 145 3.56 -3.72 5.53
N HIS A 146 3.72 -5.05 5.64
CA HIS A 146 3.01 -5.98 4.76
C HIS A 146 1.49 -5.85 4.87
N ALA A 147 0.96 -5.79 6.09
CA ALA A 147 -0.49 -5.60 6.32
C ALA A 147 -0.98 -4.23 5.81
N TYR A 148 -0.20 -3.17 6.05
CA TYR A 148 -0.47 -1.83 5.55
C TYR A 148 -0.47 -1.77 4.02
N PHE A 149 0.54 -2.34 3.36
CA PHE A 149 0.65 -2.33 1.92
C PHE A 149 -0.43 -3.16 1.25
N CYS A 150 -0.82 -4.30 1.82
CA CYS A 150 -2.00 -5.03 1.36
C CYS A 150 -3.26 -4.15 1.43
N PHE A 151 -3.46 -3.39 2.51
CA PHE A 151 -4.60 -2.46 2.61
C PHE A 151 -4.53 -1.34 1.57
N TYR A 152 -3.41 -0.59 1.54
CA TYR A 152 -3.27 0.61 0.72
C TYR A 152 -3.42 0.29 -0.76
N HIS A 153 -2.72 -0.75 -1.24
CA HIS A 153 -2.78 -1.10 -2.65
C HIS A 153 -4.15 -1.66 -3.06
N THR A 154 -4.81 -2.46 -2.20
CA THR A 154 -6.17 -2.92 -2.48
C THR A 154 -7.17 -1.75 -2.50
N PHE A 155 -7.14 -0.88 -1.50
CA PHE A 155 -8.03 0.27 -1.41
C PHE A 155 -7.81 1.24 -2.59
N ALA A 156 -6.56 1.56 -2.89
CA ALA A 156 -6.18 2.41 -4.02
C ALA A 156 -6.61 1.80 -5.36
N THR A 157 -6.44 0.49 -5.56
CA THR A 157 -6.86 -0.23 -6.77
C THR A 157 -8.36 -0.07 -7.02
N ILE A 158 -9.18 -0.25 -6.00
CA ILE A 158 -10.64 -0.17 -6.09
C ILE A 158 -11.10 1.24 -6.48
N ILE A 159 -10.53 2.28 -5.85
CA ILE A 159 -10.93 3.65 -6.16
C ILE A 159 -10.34 4.12 -7.49
N LEU A 160 -9.10 3.75 -7.80
CA LEU A 160 -8.47 4.07 -9.08
C LEU A 160 -9.26 3.44 -10.25
N ARG A 161 -9.73 2.20 -10.10
CA ARG A 161 -10.66 1.57 -11.05
C ARG A 161 -11.90 2.43 -11.27
N ARG A 162 -12.49 2.95 -10.19
CA ARG A 162 -13.69 3.79 -10.28
C ARG A 162 -13.42 5.08 -11.04
N VAL A 163 -12.28 5.72 -10.80
CA VAL A 163 -11.85 6.93 -11.52
C VAL A 163 -11.63 6.62 -13.00
N VAL A 164 -10.91 5.55 -13.32
CA VAL A 164 -10.64 5.12 -14.70
C VAL A 164 -11.93 4.79 -15.45
N ASN A 165 -12.84 4.02 -14.83
CA ASN A 165 -14.13 3.66 -15.43
C ASN A 165 -15.06 4.87 -15.58
N GLY A 166 -15.11 5.75 -14.58
CA GLY A 166 -15.93 6.96 -14.61
C GLY A 166 -15.48 8.01 -15.63
N THR A 167 -14.24 7.92 -16.11
CA THR A 167 -13.66 8.85 -17.08
C THR A 167 -13.55 8.27 -18.50
N LYS A 168 -14.11 7.07 -18.76
CA LYS A 168 -14.06 6.40 -20.08
C LYS A 168 -14.68 7.22 -21.22
N GLY A 169 -15.70 8.05 -20.93
CA GLY A 169 -16.35 8.90 -21.93
C GLY A 169 -15.64 10.23 -22.22
N LEU A 170 -14.53 10.53 -21.52
CA LEU A 170 -13.80 11.78 -21.69
C LEU A 170 -12.65 11.65 -22.71
N PRO A 171 -12.17 12.76 -23.30
CA PRO A 171 -10.97 12.74 -24.13
C PRO A 171 -9.76 12.18 -23.39
N THR A 172 -8.88 11.48 -24.11
CA THR A 172 -7.70 10.79 -23.53
C THR A 172 -6.83 11.69 -22.67
N LEU A 173 -6.62 12.94 -23.07
CA LEU A 173 -5.86 13.92 -22.29
C LEU A 173 -6.50 14.17 -20.92
N VAL A 174 -7.80 14.44 -20.90
CA VAL A 174 -8.56 14.70 -19.66
C VAL A 174 -8.58 13.46 -18.78
N ARG A 175 -8.79 12.27 -19.36
CA ARG A 175 -8.73 10.99 -18.64
C ARG A 175 -7.38 10.81 -17.92
N ASN A 176 -6.29 11.07 -18.64
CA ASN A 176 -4.94 10.92 -18.09
C ASN A 176 -4.67 11.97 -17.00
N LEU A 177 -5.07 13.21 -17.20
CA LEU A 177 -4.93 14.27 -16.19
C LEU A 177 -5.70 13.92 -14.91
N VAL A 178 -6.98 13.55 -15.02
CA VAL A 178 -7.80 13.16 -13.86
C VAL A 178 -7.19 11.95 -13.15
N LYS A 179 -6.74 10.93 -13.89
CA LYS A 179 -6.09 9.74 -13.32
C LYS A 179 -4.84 10.12 -12.51
N TRP A 180 -3.95 10.93 -13.08
CA TRP A 180 -2.69 11.29 -12.42
C TRP A 180 -2.88 12.25 -11.25
N LEU A 181 -3.76 13.24 -11.38
CA LEU A 181 -4.12 14.11 -10.25
C LEU A 181 -4.69 13.28 -9.09
N PHE A 182 -5.56 12.30 -9.40
CA PHE A 182 -6.10 11.41 -8.38
C PHE A 182 -5.01 10.55 -7.72
N ILE A 183 -4.10 9.96 -8.49
CA ILE A 183 -2.97 9.18 -7.95
C ILE A 183 -2.10 10.05 -7.04
N LEU A 184 -1.75 11.27 -7.45
CA LEU A 184 -0.96 12.21 -6.65
C LEU A 184 -1.66 12.57 -5.34
N SER A 185 -2.95 12.90 -5.41
CA SER A 185 -3.74 13.23 -4.21
C SER A 185 -3.87 12.05 -3.26
N LEU A 186 -4.16 10.85 -3.78
CA LEU A 186 -4.31 9.65 -2.96
C LEU A 186 -2.97 9.25 -2.32
N ALA A 187 -1.88 9.27 -3.09
CA ALA A 187 -0.54 8.97 -2.61
C ALA A 187 -0.13 9.89 -1.46
N TYR A 188 -0.34 11.21 -1.62
CA TYR A 188 -0.06 12.17 -0.57
C TYR A 188 -0.95 11.98 0.65
N ALA A 189 -2.26 11.76 0.46
CA ALA A 189 -3.19 11.51 1.56
C ALA A 189 -2.82 10.24 2.35
N THR A 190 -2.42 9.16 1.67
CA THR A 190 -1.94 7.94 2.33
C THR A 190 -0.66 8.19 3.11
N ALA A 191 0.32 8.88 2.53
CA ALA A 191 1.59 9.20 3.20
C ALA A 191 1.39 10.08 4.45
N VAL A 192 0.51 11.09 4.38
CA VAL A 192 0.16 11.94 5.53
C VAL A 192 -0.56 11.10 6.59
N ALA A 193 -1.56 10.30 6.21
CA ALA A 193 -2.30 9.47 7.15
C ALA A 193 -1.37 8.49 7.88
N GLU A 194 -0.43 7.87 7.18
CA GLU A 194 0.56 6.99 7.79
C GLU A 194 1.50 7.76 8.71
N THR A 195 2.08 8.87 8.26
CA THR A 195 2.96 9.72 9.08
C THR A 195 2.27 10.19 10.37
N VAL A 196 1.00 10.57 10.27
CA VAL A 196 0.20 10.98 11.43
C VAL A 196 -0.11 9.80 12.32
N THR A 197 -0.56 8.66 11.80
CA THR A 197 -0.95 7.52 12.65
C THR A 197 0.26 6.89 13.35
N ILE A 198 1.40 6.78 12.69
CA ILE A 198 2.60 6.20 13.29
C ILE A 198 3.22 7.12 14.35
N ALA A 199 3.05 8.44 14.25
CA ALA A 199 3.51 9.40 15.25
C ALA A 199 2.83 9.24 16.62
N TRP A 200 1.71 8.52 16.69
CA TRP A 200 1.04 8.21 17.95
C TRP A 200 1.75 7.09 18.71
N PHE A 201 2.65 6.35 18.04
CA PHE A 201 3.51 5.39 18.68
C PHE A 201 4.74 6.10 19.28
N PRO A 202 4.92 6.12 20.61
CA PRO A 202 5.95 6.96 21.24
C PRO A 202 7.39 6.59 20.90
N TYR A 203 7.60 5.40 20.36
CA TYR A 203 8.93 4.91 19.97
C TYR A 203 9.24 5.11 18.48
N TYR A 204 8.50 5.99 17.82
CA TYR A 204 8.86 6.53 16.51
C TYR A 204 8.90 8.05 16.58
N SER A 205 10.10 8.61 16.54
CA SER A 205 10.35 10.03 16.75
C SER A 205 10.86 10.71 15.47
N PHE A 206 10.61 12.01 15.38
CA PHE A 206 11.11 12.85 14.30
C PHE A 206 11.87 14.04 14.87
N ASP A 207 13.00 14.40 14.23
CA ASP A 207 13.76 15.60 14.60
C ASP A 207 12.93 16.88 14.43
N ASN A 208 12.13 16.95 13.36
CA ASN A 208 11.22 18.05 13.09
C ASN A 208 9.86 17.53 12.61
N TRP A 209 8.91 17.45 13.54
CA TRP A 209 7.56 16.97 13.29
C TRP A 209 6.84 17.74 12.16
N GLU A 210 6.87 19.07 12.21
CA GLU A 210 6.13 19.90 11.25
C GLU A 210 6.65 19.69 9.82
N LYS A 211 7.97 19.70 9.65
CA LYS A 211 8.59 19.41 8.35
C LYS A 211 8.33 17.98 7.91
N MET A 212 8.33 17.01 8.83
CA MET A 212 8.03 15.62 8.50
C MET A 212 6.61 15.48 7.94
N VAL A 213 5.60 16.09 8.58
CA VAL A 213 4.20 15.99 8.15
C VAL A 213 4.00 16.55 6.76
N TYR A 214 4.58 17.70 6.42
CA TYR A 214 4.36 18.32 5.12
C TYR A 214 5.36 17.83 4.07
N PHE A 215 6.66 17.99 4.30
CA PHE A 215 7.71 17.67 3.33
C PHE A 215 8.07 16.18 3.34
N GLY A 216 8.18 15.58 4.53
CA GLY A 216 8.42 14.14 4.66
C GLY A 216 7.30 13.31 4.03
N SER A 217 6.04 13.75 4.14
CA SER A 217 4.93 13.09 3.44
C SER A 217 4.99 13.23 1.92
N VAL A 218 5.53 14.32 1.35
CA VAL A 218 5.77 14.39 -0.10
C VAL A 218 6.83 13.36 -0.51
N PHE A 219 7.94 13.28 0.24
CA PHE A 219 8.98 12.29 0.01
C PHE A 219 8.42 10.87 0.08
N TYR A 220 7.61 10.58 1.10
CA TYR A 220 7.00 9.26 1.25
C TYR A 220 5.95 8.97 0.17
N ALA A 221 5.18 9.97 -0.26
CA ALA A 221 4.19 9.81 -1.33
C ALA A 221 4.79 9.29 -2.65
N LEU A 222 6.09 9.51 -2.90
CA LEU A 222 6.79 8.96 -4.08
C LEU A 222 6.67 7.44 -4.19
N TYR A 223 6.55 6.74 -3.07
CA TYR A 223 6.32 5.30 -3.04
C TYR A 223 5.01 4.97 -3.74
N PHE A 224 3.95 5.65 -3.30
CA PHE A 224 2.57 5.39 -3.70
C PHE A 224 2.23 5.94 -5.09
N VAL A 225 2.86 7.05 -5.51
CA VAL A 225 2.74 7.58 -6.87
C VAL A 225 3.12 6.53 -7.91
N VAL A 226 4.12 5.71 -7.61
CA VAL A 226 4.58 4.61 -8.47
C VAL A 226 3.81 3.32 -8.17
N SER A 227 3.70 2.94 -6.90
CA SER A 227 3.21 1.63 -6.51
C SER A 227 1.71 1.44 -6.77
N PHE A 228 0.87 2.48 -6.61
CA PHE A 228 -0.56 2.38 -6.87
C PHE A 228 -0.89 2.02 -8.32
N PRO A 229 -0.43 2.76 -9.35
CA PRO A 229 -0.71 2.39 -10.72
C PRO A 229 -0.04 1.07 -11.16
N MET A 230 1.10 0.70 -10.59
CA MET A 230 1.79 -0.56 -10.92
C MET A 230 1.15 -1.79 -10.27
N TYR A 231 0.66 -1.67 -9.03
CA TYR A 231 -0.11 -2.75 -8.43
C TYR A 231 -1.49 -2.88 -9.08
N TYR A 232 -2.12 -1.75 -9.43
CA TYR A 232 -3.44 -1.71 -10.05
C TYR A 232 -3.54 -2.62 -11.29
N ARG A 233 -2.51 -2.68 -12.14
CA ARG A 233 -2.51 -3.42 -13.41
C ARG A 233 -2.50 -4.94 -13.28
N ILE A 234 -2.11 -5.49 -12.14
CA ILE A 234 -2.00 -6.95 -11.96
C ILE A 234 -3.38 -7.58 -12.08
N ASP A 235 -3.56 -8.50 -13.04
CA ASP A 235 -4.83 -9.18 -13.34
C ASP A 235 -6.08 -8.26 -13.39
N GLU A 236 -5.90 -6.98 -13.76
CA GLU A 236 -7.02 -6.03 -13.93
C GLU A 236 -7.75 -6.26 -15.24
N ASP A 237 -6.98 -6.58 -16.29
CA ASP A 237 -7.50 -6.98 -17.58
C ASP A 237 -7.78 -8.49 -17.56
N PRO A 238 -9.04 -8.93 -17.73
CA PRO A 238 -9.37 -10.36 -17.74
C PRO A 238 -8.75 -11.11 -18.92
N GLU A 239 -8.32 -10.43 -19.98
CA GLU A 239 -7.67 -11.05 -21.15
C GLU A 239 -6.17 -11.27 -20.95
N HIS A 240 -5.57 -10.65 -19.92
CA HIS A 240 -4.13 -10.73 -19.66
C HIS A 240 -3.83 -11.29 -18.27
N GLU A 241 -3.50 -12.58 -18.22
CA GLU A 241 -3.09 -13.24 -16.98
C GLU A 241 -1.62 -12.98 -16.63
N TRP A 242 -1.37 -12.62 -15.38
CA TRP A 242 -0.03 -12.45 -14.85
C TRP A 242 0.50 -13.74 -14.25
N ASN A 243 1.74 -14.12 -14.57
CA ASN A 243 2.45 -15.18 -13.83
C ASN A 243 3.26 -14.59 -12.66
N LEU A 244 3.72 -15.45 -11.74
CA LEU A 244 4.46 -15.00 -10.56
C LEU A 244 5.77 -14.28 -10.91
N THR A 245 6.46 -14.69 -11.98
CA THR A 245 7.67 -14.01 -12.45
C THR A 245 7.38 -12.58 -12.88
N ALA A 246 6.31 -12.35 -13.64
CA ALA A 246 5.89 -11.02 -14.06
C ALA A 246 5.55 -10.13 -12.86
N VAL A 247 4.89 -10.69 -11.84
CA VAL A 247 4.56 -9.99 -10.59
C VAL A 247 5.82 -9.56 -9.82
N VAL A 248 6.81 -10.45 -9.72
CA VAL A 248 8.09 -10.15 -9.04
C VAL A 248 8.92 -9.13 -9.83
N LEU A 249 9.02 -9.29 -11.15
CA LEU A 249 9.75 -8.34 -12.00
C LEU A 249 9.08 -6.96 -11.96
N ASP A 250 7.76 -6.89 -11.93
CA ASP A 250 7.01 -5.63 -11.80
C ASP A 250 7.26 -4.96 -10.45
N SER A 251 7.26 -5.70 -9.34
CA SER A 251 7.54 -5.11 -8.02
C SER A 251 8.99 -4.62 -7.92
N PHE A 252 9.96 -5.32 -8.52
CA PHE A 252 11.34 -4.82 -8.65
C PHE A 252 11.43 -3.57 -9.51
N ALA A 253 10.72 -3.52 -10.64
CA ALA A 253 10.68 -2.33 -11.49
C ALA A 253 10.08 -1.13 -10.75
N ALA A 254 8.94 -1.32 -10.06
CA ALA A 254 8.33 -0.30 -9.22
C ALA A 254 9.30 0.20 -8.16
N ALA A 255 9.97 -0.73 -7.48
CA ALA A 255 10.93 -0.42 -6.46
C ALA A 255 12.15 0.35 -6.99
N MET A 256 12.66 0.00 -8.16
CA MET A 256 13.76 0.75 -8.78
C MET A 256 13.35 2.17 -9.18
N ILE A 257 12.14 2.35 -9.73
CA ILE A 257 11.62 3.68 -10.05
C ILE A 257 11.52 4.53 -8.77
N VAL A 258 10.95 3.99 -7.69
CA VAL A 258 10.90 4.70 -6.39
C VAL A 258 12.31 5.05 -5.93
N THR A 259 13.24 4.09 -5.95
CA THR A 259 14.64 4.33 -5.55
C THR A 259 15.27 5.50 -6.30
N LEU A 260 15.07 5.58 -7.62
CA LEU A 260 15.55 6.72 -8.42
C LEU A 260 14.90 8.04 -7.99
N LEU A 261 13.58 8.05 -7.73
CA LEU A 261 12.89 9.26 -7.28
C LEU A 261 13.38 9.72 -5.90
N LEU A 262 13.62 8.79 -4.97
CA LEU A 262 14.17 9.11 -3.64
C LEU A 262 15.60 9.64 -3.73
N ASP A 263 16.42 9.08 -4.62
CA ASP A 263 17.79 9.53 -4.84
C ASP A 263 17.85 10.90 -5.54
N LEU A 264 16.97 11.14 -6.51
CA LEU A 264 16.80 12.46 -7.12
C LEU A 264 16.39 13.49 -6.07
N TRP A 265 15.46 13.15 -5.18
CA TRP A 265 15.12 14.03 -4.06
C TRP A 265 16.32 14.31 -3.17
N ARG A 266 17.10 13.28 -2.80
CA ARG A 266 18.33 13.44 -2.00
C ARG A 266 19.28 14.45 -2.65
N ILE A 267 19.50 14.35 -3.95
CA ILE A 267 20.45 15.18 -4.70
C ILE A 267 19.93 16.63 -4.85
N PHE A 268 18.69 16.79 -5.27
CA PHE A 268 18.16 18.11 -5.67
C PHE A 268 17.44 18.88 -4.55
N VAL A 269 16.86 18.18 -3.57
CA VAL A 269 16.09 18.79 -2.47
C VAL A 269 16.86 18.69 -1.14
N GLY A 270 17.42 17.52 -0.83
CA GLY A 270 18.22 17.30 0.38
C GLY A 270 17.40 16.93 1.63
N SER A 271 18.03 17.11 2.80
CA SER A 271 17.49 16.74 4.12
C SER A 271 16.66 17.86 4.76
N LEU A 272 15.65 17.48 5.56
CA LEU A 272 14.84 18.41 6.35
C LEU A 272 15.66 19.18 7.41
N ASN A 273 16.79 18.61 7.83
CA ASN A 273 17.67 19.15 8.85
C ASN A 273 18.72 20.13 8.29
N GLY A 274 18.68 20.44 6.98
CA GLY A 274 19.55 21.44 6.35
C GLY A 274 20.98 20.98 6.06
N LEU A 275 21.40 19.81 6.55
CA LEU A 275 22.64 19.15 6.14
C LEU A 275 22.38 18.33 4.88
N GLN A 276 23.00 18.69 3.76
CA GLN A 276 22.89 17.91 2.53
C GLN A 276 23.67 16.59 2.70
N PHE A 277 22.97 15.50 3.02
CA PHE A 277 23.58 14.18 3.12
C PHE A 277 24.04 13.72 1.72
N GLN A 278 25.35 13.74 1.50
CA GLN A 278 25.98 13.39 0.21
C GLN A 278 26.22 11.88 0.03
N GLY A 279 26.07 11.08 1.09
CA GLY A 279 26.27 9.63 1.02
C GLY A 279 25.12 8.88 0.34
N ILE A 280 25.33 7.57 0.12
CA ILE A 280 24.26 6.65 -0.28
C ILE A 280 23.61 6.13 1.01
N PRO A 281 22.32 6.40 1.30
CA PRO A 281 21.75 6.23 2.64
C PRO A 281 21.88 4.81 3.22
N PHE A 282 21.83 3.79 2.38
CA PHE A 282 21.78 2.38 2.77
C PHE A 282 23.14 1.65 2.70
N ILE A 283 24.26 2.38 2.53
CA ILE A 283 25.63 1.83 2.49
C ILE A 283 26.39 2.11 3.80
N VAL A 284 25.72 2.69 4.82
CA VAL A 284 26.34 3.18 6.06
C VAL A 284 26.32 2.13 7.17
#